data_AF-F8B347-F1
#
_entry.id   AF-F8B347-F1
#
_cell.length_a   1.000
_cell.length_b   1.000
_cell.length_c   1.000
_cell.angle_alpha   90.00
_cell.angle_beta   90.00
_cell.angle_gamma   90.00
#
_symmetry.space_group_name_H-M   'P 1'
#
loop_
_entity.id
_entity.type
_entity.pdbx_description
1 polymer ?
#
loop_
_entity_poly.entity_id
_entity_poly.type
_entity_poly.pdbx_seq_one_letter_code
_entity_poly.pdbx_strand_id
1 'polypeptide(L)'
;MHCRGGVPYVTDVQSASDRPSAHPGGATERVVSCDLTFDVGEPADVALHIAAANGRVVRAERLDVTIDRRVLPAAIELATPHGGRLHLLRTPPGILSVSYRAELAAPPATAGQPATAIRGGLPGLPGLEQLTYLRASRYCPSDHDVGFAVAEFGGLPPGRPQAEAITQWIHSRVGYVPGSTNVHSSADDALLTGQGVCRDFAHLGITLCRALQIPARFVAVYAPGLTPMDFHAVFEAWFDGAWWTYDATCRAPREGMVRIATGRDAADTAFVNVLRGIVALQSTEVTATVTGLLPIDDNLAPHRLC
;
A
#
# COMPACT_ATOMS: atom_id res chain seq x y z
N MET A 1 72.32 -17.51 33.59
CA MET A 1 72.98 -16.22 33.24
C MET A 1 71.90 -15.34 32.62
N HIS A 2 71.27 -14.44 33.39
CA HIS A 2 71.35 -12.97 33.22
C HIS A 2 71.19 -12.52 31.74
N CYS A 3 70.33 -11.59 31.32
CA CYS A 3 69.56 -10.56 32.01
C CYS A 3 68.66 -9.77 31.01
N ARG A 4 67.49 -9.31 31.50
CA ARG A 4 66.89 -7.95 31.38
C ARG A 4 66.29 -7.37 30.08
N GLY A 5 65.08 -6.81 30.28
CA GLY A 5 64.58 -5.50 29.79
C GLY A 5 63.65 -5.59 28.57
N GLY A 6 62.41 -5.11 28.52
CA GLY A 6 61.62 -4.22 29.35
C GLY A 6 61.33 -2.90 28.61
N VAL A 7 60.17 -2.77 27.93
CA VAL A 7 59.43 -1.51 27.67
C VAL A 7 57.95 -1.86 27.39
N PRO A 8 56.96 -1.17 27.99
CA PRO A 8 55.54 -1.39 27.72
C PRO A 8 55.08 -0.53 26.53
N TYR A 9 54.29 -1.10 25.61
CA TYR A 9 53.54 -0.30 24.64
C TYR A 9 52.11 -0.14 25.16
N VAL A 10 51.85 0.99 25.78
CA VAL A 10 50.50 1.52 26.00
C VAL A 10 50.09 2.15 24.68
N THR A 11 49.01 1.66 24.06
CA THR A 11 48.25 2.45 23.09
C THR A 11 46.83 2.55 23.58
N ASP A 12 46.43 3.81 23.76
CA ASP A 12 45.09 4.27 24.09
C ASP A 12 44.05 3.60 23.19
N VAL A 13 43.16 2.82 23.81
CA VAL A 13 41.86 2.50 23.21
C VAL A 13 40.99 3.74 23.44
N GLN A 14 41.10 4.71 22.53
CA GLN A 14 40.08 5.75 22.44
C GLN A 14 38.75 5.11 22.05
N SER A 15 37.78 5.29 22.93
CA SER A 15 36.37 4.98 22.74
C SER A 15 35.82 5.66 21.49
N ALA A 16 35.66 4.91 20.41
CA ALA A 16 34.82 5.31 19.29
C ALA A 16 33.35 5.03 19.65
N SER A 17 32.80 5.86 20.53
CA SER A 17 31.35 5.98 20.73
C SER A 17 30.85 7.17 19.92
N ASP A 18 30.77 7.00 18.60
CA ASP A 18 29.98 7.86 17.73
C ASP A 18 29.14 6.95 16.83
N ARG A 19 28.01 6.48 17.38
CA ARG A 19 26.89 6.11 16.53
C ARG A 19 26.41 7.41 15.90
N PRO A 20 26.21 7.50 14.57
CA PRO A 20 25.57 8.66 13.99
C PRO A 20 24.21 8.83 14.68
N SER A 21 24.05 9.98 15.32
CA SER A 21 22.79 10.37 15.92
C SER A 21 21.72 10.33 14.84
N ALA A 22 20.63 9.61 15.10
CA ALA A 22 19.46 9.66 14.24
C ALA A 22 19.03 11.12 14.14
N HIS A 23 19.18 11.72 12.96
CA HIS A 23 18.57 13.01 12.69
C HIS A 23 17.06 12.87 12.94
N PRO A 24 16.45 13.73 13.76
CA PRO A 24 15.00 13.74 13.88
C PRO A 24 14.47 14.20 12.54
N GLY A 25 14.00 13.25 11.72
CA GLY A 25 13.34 13.54 10.46
C GLY A 25 12.20 14.50 10.73
N GLY A 26 12.35 15.75 10.27
CA GLY A 26 11.31 16.76 10.39
C GLY A 26 10.03 16.24 9.76
N ALA A 27 8.91 16.45 10.45
CA ALA A 27 7.60 16.00 10.02
C ALA A 27 7.35 16.47 8.57
N THR A 28 7.30 15.52 7.64
CA THR A 28 7.34 15.78 6.20
C THR A 28 5.92 15.88 5.65
N GLU A 29 5.53 17.05 5.15
CA GLU A 29 4.26 17.22 4.43
C GLU A 29 4.31 16.44 3.11
N ARG A 30 3.14 16.09 2.58
CA ARG A 30 3.03 15.29 1.36
C ARG A 30 2.14 16.01 0.36
N VAL A 31 2.54 15.98 -0.90
CA VAL A 31 1.71 16.46 -2.01
C VAL A 31 1.47 15.28 -2.94
N VAL A 32 0.21 14.97 -3.18
CA VAL A 32 -0.20 13.89 -4.07
C VAL A 32 -1.13 14.44 -5.14
N SER A 33 -0.99 13.94 -6.37
CA SER A 33 -1.89 14.27 -7.46
C SER A 33 -1.99 13.14 -8.47
N CYS A 34 -3.08 13.15 -9.22
CA CYS A 34 -3.20 12.39 -10.44
C CYS A 34 -4.06 13.11 -11.47
N ASP A 35 -3.73 12.90 -12.73
CA ASP A 35 -4.44 13.40 -13.89
C ASP A 35 -4.78 12.22 -14.79
N LEU A 36 -6.07 11.97 -14.96
CA LEU A 36 -6.62 10.84 -15.72
C LEU A 36 -7.44 11.38 -16.90
N THR A 37 -7.18 10.87 -18.09
CA THR A 37 -7.98 11.17 -19.29
C THR A 37 -8.62 9.90 -19.82
N PHE A 38 -9.90 9.99 -20.14
CA PHE A 38 -10.68 8.89 -20.70
C PHE A 38 -11.41 9.32 -21.96
N ASP A 39 -11.56 8.39 -22.89
CA ASP A 39 -12.50 8.48 -24.00
C ASP A 39 -13.81 7.80 -23.60
N VAL A 40 -14.90 8.57 -23.58
CA VAL A 40 -16.25 8.11 -23.20
C VAL A 40 -17.07 7.95 -24.49
N GLY A 41 -17.34 6.70 -24.88
CA GLY A 41 -18.04 6.40 -26.13
C GLY A 41 -19.56 6.58 -26.05
N GLU A 42 -20.14 6.40 -24.86
CA GLU A 42 -21.58 6.54 -24.59
C GLU A 42 -21.83 7.07 -23.17
N PRO A 43 -23.02 7.60 -22.83
CA PRO A 43 -23.29 8.06 -21.47
C PRO A 43 -22.96 6.99 -20.42
N ALA A 44 -22.08 7.35 -19.48
CA ALA A 44 -21.49 6.41 -18.54
C ALA A 44 -21.66 6.84 -17.08
N ASP A 45 -21.76 5.84 -16.19
CA ASP A 45 -21.70 6.01 -14.75
C ASP A 45 -20.35 5.42 -14.28
N VAL A 46 -19.51 6.24 -13.66
CA VAL A 46 -18.13 5.88 -13.29
C VAL A 46 -17.94 6.11 -11.79
N ALA A 47 -17.24 5.20 -11.14
CA ALA A 47 -16.81 5.33 -9.74
C ALA A 47 -15.29 5.47 -9.68
N LEU A 48 -14.80 6.48 -8.97
CA LEU A 48 -13.37 6.79 -8.84
C LEU A 48 -12.90 6.64 -7.39
N HIS A 49 -11.82 5.88 -7.19
CA HIS A 49 -11.09 5.76 -5.93
C HIS A 49 -9.68 6.34 -6.13
N ILE A 50 -9.57 7.67 -6.12
CA ILE A 50 -8.29 8.37 -6.32
C ILE A 50 -7.97 9.33 -5.17
N ALA A 51 -8.97 9.76 -4.41
CA ALA A 51 -8.72 10.70 -3.32
C ALA A 51 -7.97 10.05 -2.16
N ALA A 52 -7.09 10.82 -1.50
CA ALA A 52 -6.48 10.40 -0.25
C ALA A 52 -7.56 10.07 0.79
N ALA A 53 -7.37 8.95 1.49
CA ALA A 53 -8.29 8.48 2.51
C ALA A 53 -8.40 9.49 3.67
N ASN A 54 -9.59 9.59 4.24
CA ASN A 54 -9.87 10.33 5.46
C ASN A 54 -9.05 9.77 6.65
N GLY A 55 -8.76 10.62 7.63
CA GLY A 55 -7.94 10.29 8.80
C GLY A 55 -6.62 11.07 8.89
N ARG A 56 -6.33 11.88 7.87
CA ARG A 56 -5.18 12.81 7.85
C ARG A 56 -5.65 14.25 7.88
N VAL A 57 -4.76 15.15 8.33
CA VAL A 57 -4.99 16.58 8.26
C VAL A 57 -4.70 17.05 6.83
N VAL A 58 -5.77 17.39 6.10
CA VAL A 58 -5.71 17.93 4.74
C VAL A 58 -5.59 19.45 4.83
N ARG A 59 -4.56 20.03 4.18
CA ARG A 59 -4.32 21.48 4.12
C ARG A 59 -5.06 22.12 2.96
N ALA A 60 -4.99 21.47 1.81
CA ALA A 60 -5.68 21.85 0.59
C ALA A 60 -6.03 20.58 -0.20
N GLU A 61 -7.19 20.57 -0.83
CA GLU A 61 -7.63 19.48 -1.69
C GLU A 61 -8.52 20.02 -2.80
N ARG A 62 -8.37 19.45 -3.99
CA ARG A 62 -9.19 19.75 -5.15
C ARG A 62 -9.41 18.50 -5.99
N LEU A 63 -10.65 18.34 -6.45
CA LEU A 63 -11.04 17.36 -7.46
C LEU A 63 -11.77 18.11 -8.58
N ASP A 64 -11.19 18.14 -9.76
CA ASP A 64 -11.79 18.73 -10.95
C ASP A 64 -12.19 17.64 -11.93
N VAL A 65 -13.40 17.77 -12.47
CA VAL A 65 -13.94 16.84 -13.46
C VAL A 65 -14.50 17.65 -14.62
N THR A 66 -14.00 17.37 -15.83
CA THR A 66 -14.44 18.05 -17.04
C THR A 66 -14.72 17.05 -18.16
N ILE A 67 -15.67 17.38 -19.04
CA ILE A 67 -15.93 16.68 -20.30
C ILE A 67 -15.73 17.68 -21.44
N ASP A 68 -14.86 17.39 -22.39
CA ASP A 68 -14.50 18.31 -23.49
C ASP A 68 -14.20 19.74 -23.00
N ARG A 69 -13.44 19.83 -21.90
CA ARG A 69 -13.06 21.08 -21.19
C ARG A 69 -14.22 21.86 -20.55
N ARG A 70 -15.40 21.28 -20.46
CA ARG A 70 -16.55 21.84 -19.71
C ARG A 70 -16.65 21.18 -18.36
N VAL A 71 -16.81 21.97 -17.31
CA VAL A 71 -16.96 21.48 -15.94
C VAL A 71 -18.22 20.61 -15.84
N LEU A 72 -18.07 19.40 -15.33
CA LEU A 72 -19.19 18.52 -14.99
C LEU A 72 -19.74 18.87 -13.60
N PRO A 73 -21.00 18.52 -13.29
CA PRO A 73 -21.51 18.57 -11.93
C PRO A 73 -20.58 17.83 -10.97
N ALA A 74 -20.52 18.32 -9.73
CA ALA A 74 -19.69 17.71 -8.70
C ALA A 74 -20.02 16.21 -8.54
N ALA A 75 -18.97 15.40 -8.42
CA ALA A 75 -19.12 13.98 -8.12
C ALA A 75 -19.75 13.78 -6.73
N ILE A 76 -20.52 12.71 -6.57
CA ILE A 76 -21.08 12.32 -5.28
C ILE A 76 -20.02 11.50 -4.54
N GLU A 77 -19.55 12.00 -3.42
CA GLU A 77 -18.61 11.27 -2.56
C GLU A 77 -19.36 10.28 -1.66
N LEU A 78 -18.88 9.03 -1.62
CA LEU A 78 -19.34 7.97 -0.74
C LEU A 78 -18.17 7.49 0.13
N ALA A 79 -18.43 7.35 1.43
CA ALA A 79 -17.46 6.77 2.36
C ALA A 79 -17.32 5.26 2.13
N THR A 80 -16.08 4.78 2.09
CA THR A 80 -15.75 3.35 2.05
C THR A 80 -14.93 2.96 3.29
N PRO A 81 -14.74 1.65 3.56
CA PRO A 81 -13.99 1.22 4.74
C PRO A 81 -12.62 1.88 4.87
N HIS A 82 -12.14 2.02 6.11
CA HIS A 82 -10.81 2.57 6.43
C HIS A 82 -10.57 4.00 5.92
N GLY A 83 -11.64 4.78 5.84
CA GLY A 83 -11.59 6.19 5.43
C GLY A 83 -11.48 6.40 3.93
N GLY A 84 -11.58 5.35 3.11
CA GLY A 84 -11.59 5.51 1.66
C GLY A 84 -12.76 6.36 1.16
N ARG A 85 -12.58 6.98 -0.01
CA ARG A 85 -13.51 7.97 -0.57
C ARG A 85 -13.78 7.70 -2.04
N LEU A 86 -14.96 7.14 -2.33
CA LEU A 86 -15.40 6.81 -3.68
C LEU A 86 -16.18 7.99 -4.27
N HIS A 87 -15.81 8.44 -5.46
CA HIS A 87 -16.49 9.53 -6.15
C HIS A 87 -17.29 8.97 -7.32
N LEU A 88 -18.62 9.06 -7.24
CA LEU A 88 -19.53 8.68 -8.32
C LEU A 88 -19.79 9.86 -9.24
N LEU A 89 -19.61 9.64 -10.54
CA LEU A 89 -19.90 10.62 -11.58
C LEU A 89 -20.74 10.01 -12.68
N ARG A 90 -21.60 10.84 -13.26
CA ARG A 90 -22.28 10.56 -14.52
C ARG A 90 -21.69 11.47 -15.59
N THR A 91 -21.24 10.88 -16.69
CA THR A 91 -20.60 11.61 -17.78
C THR A 91 -21.32 11.35 -19.12
N PRO A 92 -21.54 12.39 -19.95
CA PRO A 92 -21.92 12.18 -21.34
C PRO A 92 -20.70 11.69 -22.16
N PRO A 93 -20.91 11.32 -23.44
CA PRO A 93 -19.81 11.01 -24.37
C PRO A 93 -18.87 12.20 -24.56
N GLY A 94 -17.59 11.92 -24.82
CA GLY A 94 -16.54 12.92 -25.01
C GLY A 94 -15.25 12.57 -24.27
N ILE A 95 -14.34 13.53 -24.19
CA ILE A 95 -13.06 13.36 -23.46
C ILE A 95 -13.24 13.79 -22.01
N LEU A 96 -13.31 12.80 -21.12
CA LEU A 96 -13.40 13.01 -19.68
C LEU A 96 -11.99 13.23 -19.13
N SER A 97 -11.77 14.37 -18.49
CA SER A 97 -10.53 14.67 -17.75
C SER A 97 -10.84 14.83 -16.26
N VAL A 98 -10.12 14.07 -15.44
CA VAL A 98 -10.22 14.07 -13.98
C VAL A 98 -8.86 14.45 -13.42
N SER A 99 -8.82 15.52 -12.62
CA SER A 99 -7.61 15.96 -11.93
C SER A 99 -7.87 15.98 -10.43
N TYR A 100 -7.02 15.30 -9.67
CA TYR A 100 -7.06 15.31 -8.21
C TYR A 100 -5.73 15.79 -7.67
N ARG A 101 -5.75 16.67 -6.66
CA ARG A 101 -4.56 17.10 -5.93
C ARG A 101 -4.89 17.34 -4.46
N ALA A 102 -4.02 16.87 -3.58
CA ALA A 102 -4.09 17.13 -2.15
C ALA A 102 -2.72 17.45 -1.54
N GLU A 103 -2.74 18.38 -0.58
CA GLU A 103 -1.63 18.73 0.29
C GLU A 103 -1.96 18.25 1.70
N LEU A 104 -1.17 17.31 2.19
CA LEU A 104 -1.40 16.61 3.45
C LEU A 104 -0.34 17.03 4.44
N ALA A 105 -0.77 17.41 5.64
CA ALA A 105 0.17 17.68 6.72
C ALA A 105 0.97 16.41 7.04
N ALA A 106 2.14 16.63 7.65
CA ALA A 106 2.93 15.54 8.19
C ALA A 106 2.10 14.69 9.17
N PRO A 107 2.29 13.37 9.19
CA PRO A 107 1.52 12.52 10.07
C PRO A 107 1.96 12.79 11.51
N PRO A 108 1.05 12.78 12.50
CA PRO A 108 1.47 12.90 13.89
C PRO A 108 2.45 11.78 14.24
N ALA A 109 3.47 12.08 15.05
CA ALA A 109 4.49 11.10 15.47
C ALA A 109 3.89 9.85 16.15
N THR A 110 2.66 9.97 16.66
CA THR A 110 1.88 8.92 17.32
C THR A 110 0.60 8.57 16.54
N ALA A 111 0.57 8.78 15.22
CA ALA A 111 -0.58 8.44 14.37
C ALA A 111 -0.88 6.93 14.45
N GLY A 112 -1.67 6.54 15.46
CA GLY A 112 -2.38 5.29 15.46
C GLY A 112 -3.46 5.33 14.39
N GLN A 113 -3.77 4.17 13.81
CA GLN A 113 -4.94 4.03 12.96
C GLN A 113 -6.17 4.61 13.66
N PRO A 114 -7.05 5.35 12.94
CA PRO A 114 -8.35 5.69 13.49
C PRO A 114 -8.97 4.39 13.98
N ALA A 115 -9.44 4.38 15.23
CA ALA A 115 -10.08 3.21 15.80
C ALA A 115 -11.34 2.92 14.97
N THR A 116 -11.23 2.05 13.97
CA THR A 116 -12.37 1.35 13.42
C THR A 116 -12.77 0.35 14.48
N ALA A 117 -13.46 0.84 15.52
CA ALA A 117 -14.09 0.02 16.54
C ALA A 117 -15.24 -0.75 15.89
N ILE A 118 -14.93 -1.66 14.99
CA ILE A 118 -15.84 -2.74 14.62
C ILE A 118 -15.73 -3.72 15.77
N ARG A 119 -16.80 -3.77 16.58
CA ARG A 119 -17.04 -4.65 17.73
C ARG A 119 -16.07 -5.83 17.76
N GLY A 120 -15.07 -5.76 18.64
CA GLY A 120 -14.17 -6.88 18.89
C GLY A 120 -14.99 -8.12 19.25
N GLY A 121 -14.50 -9.28 18.81
CA GLY A 121 -15.02 -10.56 19.27
C GLY A 121 -14.87 -10.70 20.80
N LEU A 122 -15.27 -11.86 21.34
CA LEU A 122 -14.91 -12.21 22.71
C LEU A 122 -13.39 -12.10 22.89
N PRO A 123 -12.88 -11.80 24.10
CA PRO A 123 -11.44 -11.76 24.36
C PRO A 123 -10.74 -12.99 23.78
N GLY A 124 -9.75 -12.77 22.92
CA GLY A 124 -9.00 -13.83 22.23
C GLY A 124 -9.62 -14.33 20.91
N LEU A 125 -10.79 -13.85 20.48
CA LEU A 125 -11.38 -14.17 19.18
C LEU A 125 -11.35 -12.98 18.20
N PRO A 126 -11.17 -13.24 16.90
CA PRO A 126 -11.21 -12.19 15.88
C PRO A 126 -12.59 -11.52 15.84
N GLY A 127 -12.61 -10.20 15.67
CA GLY A 127 -13.81 -9.44 15.35
C GLY A 127 -14.20 -9.57 13.89
N LEU A 128 -15.30 -8.90 13.51
CA LEU A 128 -15.81 -8.95 12.13
C LEU A 128 -14.80 -8.43 11.11
N GLU A 129 -14.00 -7.43 11.46
CA GLU A 129 -12.97 -6.89 10.57
C GLU A 129 -11.92 -7.95 10.23
N GLN A 130 -11.32 -8.59 11.25
CA GLN A 130 -10.32 -9.63 11.05
C GLN A 130 -10.94 -10.82 10.29
N LEU A 131 -12.15 -11.25 10.65
CA LEU A 131 -12.87 -12.31 9.94
C LEU A 131 -13.14 -11.97 8.47
N THR A 132 -13.38 -10.71 8.13
CA THR A 132 -13.57 -10.26 6.75
C THR A 132 -12.27 -10.42 5.95
N TYR A 133 -11.14 -10.06 6.56
CA TYR A 133 -9.81 -10.10 5.93
C TYR A 133 -9.07 -11.43 6.11
N LEU A 134 -9.73 -12.45 6.66
CA LEU A 134 -9.30 -13.85 6.61
C LEU A 134 -9.90 -14.61 5.42
N ARG A 135 -10.99 -14.11 4.83
CA ARG A 135 -11.70 -14.80 3.75
C ARG A 135 -10.96 -14.65 2.43
N ALA A 136 -11.04 -15.70 1.61
CA ALA A 136 -10.66 -15.63 0.21
C ALA A 136 -11.45 -14.54 -0.53
N SER A 137 -10.85 -13.99 -1.59
CA SER A 137 -11.47 -12.97 -2.44
C SER A 137 -11.06 -13.16 -3.90
N ARG A 138 -11.67 -12.41 -4.84
CA ARG A 138 -11.56 -12.64 -6.29
C ARG A 138 -10.12 -12.77 -6.79
N TYR A 139 -9.20 -11.96 -6.28
CA TYR A 139 -7.79 -11.99 -6.69
C TYR A 139 -6.87 -12.61 -5.65
N CYS A 140 -7.41 -13.03 -4.50
CA CYS A 140 -6.67 -13.65 -3.41
C CYS A 140 -7.36 -14.97 -2.98
N PRO A 141 -7.29 -16.03 -3.80
CA PRO A 141 -7.92 -17.32 -3.51
C PRO A 141 -7.09 -18.12 -2.48
N SER A 142 -7.00 -17.62 -1.26
CA SER A 142 -6.14 -18.16 -0.19
C SER A 142 -6.42 -19.62 0.18
N ASP A 143 -7.60 -20.12 -0.12
CA ASP A 143 -8.00 -21.52 0.07
C ASP A 143 -7.32 -22.48 -0.93
N HIS A 144 -6.83 -22.00 -2.07
CA HIS A 144 -6.05 -22.81 -3.02
C HIS A 144 -4.62 -23.06 -2.52
N ASP A 145 -4.03 -22.07 -1.84
CA ASP A 145 -2.58 -22.03 -1.53
C ASP A 145 -2.21 -22.52 -0.12
N VAL A 146 -3.16 -23.07 0.65
CA VAL A 146 -2.92 -23.54 2.03
C VAL A 146 -1.76 -24.53 2.10
N GLY A 147 -1.73 -25.51 1.19
CA GLY A 147 -0.68 -26.53 1.17
C GLY A 147 0.71 -25.94 0.92
N PHE A 148 0.80 -25.02 -0.04
CA PHE A 148 2.05 -24.32 -0.36
C PHE A 148 2.50 -23.44 0.80
N ALA A 149 1.62 -22.59 1.33
CA ALA A 149 1.95 -21.66 2.41
C ALA A 149 2.40 -22.38 3.68
N VAL A 150 1.73 -23.47 4.06
CA VAL A 150 2.12 -24.30 5.21
C VAL A 150 3.47 -24.99 4.98
N ALA A 151 3.73 -25.49 3.77
CA ALA A 151 5.00 -26.13 3.45
C ALA A 151 6.19 -25.16 3.51
N GLU A 152 6.05 -23.96 2.94
CA GLU A 152 7.13 -22.97 2.87
C GLU A 152 7.32 -22.19 4.18
N PHE A 153 6.23 -21.86 4.88
CA PHE A 153 6.27 -20.91 6.01
C PHE A 153 5.69 -21.45 7.32
N GLY A 154 5.08 -22.64 7.31
CA GLY A 154 4.43 -23.22 8.49
C GLY A 154 5.39 -23.64 9.62
N GLY A 155 6.68 -23.81 9.31
CA GLY A 155 7.73 -24.10 10.31
C GLY A 155 8.20 -22.88 11.11
N LEU A 156 7.80 -21.67 10.71
CA LEU A 156 8.15 -20.43 11.40
C LEU A 156 7.18 -20.13 12.55
N PRO A 157 7.59 -19.33 13.55
CA PRO A 157 6.67 -18.87 14.59
C PRO A 157 5.45 -18.16 13.97
N PRO A 158 4.21 -18.49 14.39
CA PRO A 158 3.01 -17.92 13.80
C PRO A 158 2.95 -16.39 13.83
N GLY A 159 2.35 -15.80 12.80
CA GLY A 159 2.06 -14.37 12.74
C GLY A 159 3.17 -13.58 12.04
N ARG A 160 3.74 -12.59 12.73
CA ARG A 160 4.65 -11.61 12.13
C ARG A 160 5.87 -12.23 11.42
N PRO A 161 6.59 -13.22 12.00
CA PRO A 161 7.71 -13.86 11.30
C PRO A 161 7.32 -14.53 9.99
N GLN A 162 6.11 -15.09 9.90
CA GLN A 162 5.59 -15.66 8.65
C GLN A 162 5.32 -14.57 7.61
N ALA A 163 4.69 -13.46 7.97
CA ALA A 163 4.41 -12.36 7.04
C ALA A 163 5.70 -11.68 6.54
N GLU A 164 6.71 -11.53 7.41
CA GLU A 164 8.04 -11.04 7.02
C GLU A 164 8.72 -12.01 6.04
N ALA A 165 8.70 -13.31 6.33
CA ALA A 165 9.25 -14.33 5.44
C ALA A 165 8.50 -14.41 4.09
N ILE A 166 7.17 -14.31 4.08
CA ILE A 166 6.36 -14.23 2.86
C ILE A 166 6.79 -13.03 2.02
N THR A 167 6.91 -11.85 2.63
CA THR A 167 7.29 -10.61 1.93
C THR A 167 8.66 -10.75 1.29
N GLN A 168 9.64 -11.28 2.02
CA GLN A 168 10.99 -11.51 1.52
C GLN A 168 11.02 -12.58 0.43
N TRP A 169 10.25 -13.66 0.59
CA TRP A 169 10.14 -14.72 -0.40
C TRP A 169 9.60 -14.17 -1.72
N ILE A 170 8.49 -13.42 -1.68
CA ILE A 170 7.90 -12.77 -2.87
C ILE A 170 8.93 -11.86 -3.53
N HIS A 171 9.59 -10.99 -2.76
CA HIS A 171 10.61 -10.09 -3.28
C HIS A 171 11.74 -10.82 -4.03
N SER A 172 12.16 -11.97 -3.50
CA SER A 172 13.26 -12.76 -4.07
C SER A 172 12.86 -13.68 -5.23
N ARG A 173 11.57 -14.05 -5.34
CA ARG A 173 11.09 -15.08 -6.27
C ARG A 173 10.23 -14.55 -7.40
N VAL A 174 9.58 -13.40 -7.21
CA VAL A 174 8.69 -12.79 -8.20
C VAL A 174 9.41 -11.63 -8.89
N GLY A 175 9.51 -11.69 -10.21
CA GLY A 175 10.06 -10.62 -11.02
C GLY A 175 9.05 -9.49 -11.24
N TYR A 176 9.47 -8.24 -11.05
CA TYR A 176 8.65 -7.08 -11.39
C TYR A 176 8.69 -6.83 -12.91
N VAL A 177 7.63 -7.23 -13.62
CA VAL A 177 7.57 -7.21 -15.09
C VAL A 177 6.29 -6.51 -15.56
N PRO A 178 6.35 -5.22 -15.91
CA PRO A 178 5.19 -4.50 -16.46
C PRO A 178 4.59 -5.22 -17.68
N GLY A 179 3.27 -5.37 -17.71
CA GLY A 179 2.55 -6.05 -18.80
C GLY A 179 2.57 -7.58 -18.76
N SER A 180 3.21 -8.20 -17.76
CA SER A 180 3.16 -9.66 -17.55
C SER A 180 1.78 -10.17 -17.12
N THR A 181 0.99 -9.31 -16.48
CA THR A 181 -0.34 -9.60 -15.94
C THR A 181 -1.39 -8.67 -16.53
N ASN A 182 -2.66 -9.03 -16.35
CA ASN A 182 -3.80 -8.22 -16.78
C ASN A 182 -4.82 -8.06 -15.65
N VAL A 183 -5.91 -7.33 -15.92
CA VAL A 183 -6.94 -7.02 -14.91
C VAL A 183 -7.63 -8.25 -14.31
N HIS A 184 -7.56 -9.41 -14.96
CA HIS A 184 -8.14 -10.66 -14.49
C HIS A 184 -7.18 -11.54 -13.67
N SER A 185 -5.88 -11.25 -13.73
CA SER A 185 -4.82 -11.99 -13.02
C SER A 185 -5.04 -11.95 -11.50
N SER A 186 -4.81 -13.09 -10.87
CA SER A 186 -4.94 -13.38 -9.44
C SER A 186 -3.58 -13.72 -8.82
N ALA A 187 -3.54 -13.91 -7.50
CA ALA A 187 -2.36 -14.37 -6.80
C ALA A 187 -1.80 -15.70 -7.33
N ASP A 188 -2.67 -16.65 -7.71
CA ASP A 188 -2.27 -17.94 -8.30
C ASP A 188 -1.45 -17.74 -9.57
N ASP A 189 -1.86 -16.79 -10.42
CA ASP A 189 -1.14 -16.49 -11.66
C ASP A 189 0.27 -15.95 -11.36
N ALA A 190 0.40 -15.06 -10.39
CA ALA A 190 1.68 -14.50 -9.97
C ALA A 190 2.58 -15.56 -9.32
N LEU A 191 2.01 -16.46 -8.51
CA LEU A 191 2.71 -17.57 -7.89
C LEU A 191 3.26 -18.54 -8.93
N LEU A 192 2.45 -18.92 -9.92
CA LEU A 192 2.81 -19.88 -10.96
C LEU A 192 3.80 -19.31 -11.97
N THR A 193 3.63 -18.04 -12.36
CA THR A 193 4.50 -17.40 -13.37
C THR A 193 5.78 -16.83 -12.78
N GLY A 194 5.80 -16.54 -11.48
CA GLY A 194 6.88 -15.81 -10.82
C GLY A 194 7.05 -14.39 -11.37
N GLN A 195 6.00 -13.78 -11.91
CA GLN A 195 6.02 -12.43 -12.49
C GLN A 195 4.79 -11.63 -12.09
N GLY A 196 4.94 -10.32 -12.00
CA GLY A 196 3.81 -9.42 -11.80
C GLY A 196 4.22 -7.97 -11.61
N VAL A 197 3.26 -7.14 -11.19
CA VAL A 197 3.45 -5.75 -10.76
C VAL A 197 2.99 -5.56 -9.31
N CYS A 198 3.04 -4.34 -8.77
CA CYS A 198 2.73 -4.07 -7.36
C CYS A 198 1.39 -4.66 -6.87
N ARG A 199 0.36 -4.61 -7.73
CA ARG A 199 -0.95 -5.24 -7.47
C ARG A 199 -0.82 -6.74 -7.18
N ASP A 200 -0.07 -7.46 -8.02
CA ASP A 200 0.05 -8.90 -7.94
C ASP A 200 0.93 -9.33 -6.76
N PHE A 201 1.98 -8.55 -6.46
CA PHE A 201 2.80 -8.72 -5.26
C PHE A 201 1.95 -8.58 -3.98
N ALA A 202 1.10 -7.56 -3.92
CA ALA A 202 0.20 -7.36 -2.79
C ALA A 202 -0.84 -8.49 -2.69
N HIS A 203 -1.44 -8.93 -3.81
CA HIS A 203 -2.37 -10.06 -3.82
C HIS A 203 -1.74 -11.36 -3.36
N LEU A 204 -0.52 -11.66 -3.81
CA LEU A 204 0.20 -12.86 -3.39
C LEU A 204 0.53 -12.81 -1.89
N GLY A 205 0.99 -11.66 -1.38
CA GLY A 205 1.24 -11.47 0.05
C GLY A 205 -0.02 -11.69 0.90
N ILE A 206 -1.16 -11.14 0.47
CA ILE A 206 -2.45 -11.33 1.13
C ILE A 206 -2.87 -12.80 1.11
N THR A 207 -2.75 -13.46 -0.04
CA THR A 207 -3.16 -14.84 -0.25
C THR A 207 -2.41 -15.79 0.67
N LEU A 208 -1.08 -15.66 0.71
CA LEU A 208 -0.21 -16.48 1.57
C LEU A 208 -0.42 -16.17 3.06
N CYS A 209 -0.64 -14.91 3.43
CA CYS A 209 -0.99 -14.57 4.82
C CYS A 209 -2.31 -15.21 5.25
N ARG A 210 -3.37 -15.07 4.44
CA ARG A 210 -4.69 -15.64 4.74
C ARG A 210 -4.68 -17.16 4.77
N ALA A 211 -3.88 -17.80 3.90
CA ALA A 211 -3.67 -19.25 3.91
C ALA A 211 -3.10 -19.74 5.26
N LEU A 212 -2.29 -18.90 5.92
CA LEU A 212 -1.74 -19.14 7.27
C LEU A 212 -2.60 -18.56 8.40
N GLN A 213 -3.86 -18.20 8.13
CA GLN A 213 -4.79 -17.63 9.11
C GLN A 213 -4.34 -16.27 9.67
N ILE A 214 -3.55 -15.52 8.92
CA ILE A 214 -3.19 -14.13 9.24
C ILE A 214 -4.17 -13.20 8.48
N PRO A 215 -4.97 -12.37 9.18
CA PRO A 215 -5.82 -11.40 8.50
C PRO A 215 -4.95 -10.43 7.69
N ALA A 216 -5.22 -10.32 6.40
CA ALA A 216 -4.47 -9.47 5.48
C ALA A 216 -5.41 -8.73 4.52
N ARG A 217 -5.08 -7.50 4.16
CA ARG A 217 -5.92 -6.62 3.33
C ARG A 217 -5.10 -5.84 2.31
N PHE A 218 -5.75 -5.49 1.21
CA PHE A 218 -5.16 -4.74 0.12
C PHE A 218 -5.25 -3.24 0.37
N VAL A 219 -4.19 -2.51 0.04
CA VAL A 219 -4.14 -1.06 0.20
C VAL A 219 -3.61 -0.42 -1.07
N ALA A 220 -4.45 0.37 -1.72
CA ALA A 220 -4.05 1.27 -2.80
C ALA A 220 -3.49 2.56 -2.21
N VAL A 221 -2.36 3.03 -2.73
CA VAL A 221 -1.63 4.19 -2.17
C VAL A 221 -1.04 5.09 -3.26
N TYR A 222 -0.83 6.36 -2.92
CA TYR A 222 0.22 7.16 -3.53
C TYR A 222 1.55 6.87 -2.84
N ALA A 223 2.64 6.75 -3.60
CA ALA A 223 3.94 6.33 -3.08
C ALA A 223 5.06 7.33 -3.43
N PRO A 224 5.32 8.34 -2.57
CA PRO A 224 6.47 9.21 -2.75
C PRO A 224 7.79 8.43 -2.84
N GLY A 225 8.61 8.76 -3.84
CA GLY A 225 9.86 8.06 -4.12
C GLY A 225 9.76 6.89 -5.10
N LEU A 226 8.54 6.51 -5.50
CA LEU A 226 8.35 5.47 -6.52
C LEU A 226 8.91 5.91 -7.88
N THR A 227 9.62 5.00 -8.56
CA THR A 227 10.15 5.23 -9.91
C THR A 227 9.99 3.98 -10.80
N PRO A 228 9.42 4.07 -12.02
CA PRO A 228 8.67 5.23 -12.54
C PRO A 228 7.43 5.51 -11.67
N MET A 229 7.02 6.77 -11.60
CA MET A 229 5.89 7.19 -10.76
C MET A 229 4.56 6.68 -11.34
N ASP A 230 3.75 6.08 -10.48
CA ASP A 230 2.39 5.62 -10.76
C ASP A 230 1.64 5.51 -9.42
N PHE A 231 0.38 5.11 -9.45
CA PHE A 231 -0.24 4.54 -8.27
C PHE A 231 0.50 3.27 -7.83
N HIS A 232 0.43 2.98 -6.53
CA HIS A 232 1.06 1.80 -5.97
C HIS A 232 0.07 0.97 -5.16
N ALA A 233 0.42 -0.28 -4.95
CA ALA A 233 -0.35 -1.23 -4.15
C ALA A 233 0.56 -1.96 -3.19
N VAL A 234 0.10 -2.04 -1.95
CA VAL A 234 0.76 -2.77 -0.85
C VAL A 234 -0.28 -3.62 -0.12
N PHE A 235 0.17 -4.45 0.81
CA PHE A 235 -0.74 -5.15 1.69
C PHE A 235 -0.48 -4.79 3.15
N GLU A 236 -1.51 -4.93 3.97
CA GLU A 236 -1.39 -4.83 5.41
C GLU A 236 -1.79 -6.17 6.06
N ALA A 237 -1.11 -6.55 7.12
CA ALA A 237 -1.42 -7.73 7.93
C ALA A 237 -1.66 -7.34 9.40
N TRP A 238 -2.55 -8.06 10.08
CA TRP A 238 -2.99 -7.73 11.45
C TRP A 238 -2.12 -8.41 12.51
N PHE A 239 -1.48 -7.61 13.36
CA PHE A 239 -0.71 -8.07 14.52
C PHE A 239 -0.89 -7.12 15.71
N ASP A 240 -0.99 -7.69 16.91
CA ASP A 240 -0.97 -6.94 18.17
C ASP A 240 -1.96 -5.76 18.23
N GLY A 241 -3.15 -5.94 17.66
CA GLY A 241 -4.20 -4.93 17.67
C GLY A 241 -4.07 -3.85 16.59
N ALA A 242 -3.19 -4.01 15.60
CA ALA A 242 -2.97 -3.03 14.54
C ALA A 242 -2.71 -3.67 13.17
N TRP A 243 -2.98 -2.93 12.10
CA TRP A 243 -2.55 -3.27 10.75
C TRP A 243 -1.14 -2.75 10.46
N TRP A 244 -0.30 -3.63 9.93
CA TRP A 244 1.11 -3.40 9.61
C TRP A 244 1.35 -3.57 8.11
N THR A 245 2.07 -2.63 7.51
CA THR A 245 2.21 -2.51 6.05
C THR A 245 3.45 -3.22 5.55
N TYR A 246 3.26 -4.01 4.50
CA TYR A 246 4.29 -4.78 3.82
C TYR A 246 4.26 -4.45 2.33
N ASP A 247 5.44 -4.28 1.74
CA ASP A 247 5.62 -4.04 0.32
C ASP A 247 6.74 -4.95 -0.20
N ALA A 248 6.37 -6.07 -0.83
CA ALA A 248 7.34 -7.00 -1.40
C ALA A 248 8.03 -6.46 -2.67
N THR A 249 7.58 -5.32 -3.21
CA THR A 249 8.25 -4.69 -4.35
C THR A 249 9.48 -3.90 -3.94
N CYS A 250 9.52 -3.39 -2.70
CA CYS A 250 10.59 -2.55 -2.15
C CYS A 250 10.89 -1.30 -3.00
N ARG A 251 9.90 -0.76 -3.73
CA ARG A 251 10.13 0.31 -4.73
C ARG A 251 9.92 1.72 -4.21
N ALA A 252 9.32 1.87 -3.03
CA ALA A 252 9.11 3.16 -2.40
C ALA A 252 9.07 3.01 -0.86
N PRO A 253 9.53 4.02 -0.11
CA PRO A 253 9.51 3.95 1.34
C PRO A 253 8.08 4.00 1.88
N ARG A 254 7.71 2.99 2.67
CA ARG A 254 6.34 2.75 3.20
C ARG A 254 5.88 3.88 4.11
N GLU A 255 6.77 4.47 4.90
CA GLU A 255 6.45 5.64 5.73
C GLU A 255 5.99 6.85 4.91
N GLY A 256 6.48 6.98 3.67
CA GLY A 256 6.08 8.06 2.77
C GLY A 256 4.68 7.90 2.19
N MET A 257 4.14 6.68 2.15
CA MET A 257 2.92 6.37 1.40
C MET A 257 1.66 7.01 1.99
N VAL A 258 0.72 7.34 1.09
CA VAL A 258 -0.58 7.93 1.41
C VAL A 258 -1.67 6.98 0.96
N ARG A 259 -2.48 6.50 1.91
CA ARG A 259 -3.60 5.60 1.64
C ARG A 259 -4.65 6.29 0.75
N ILE A 260 -5.12 5.57 -0.27
CA ILE A 260 -6.26 5.93 -1.12
C ILE A 260 -7.48 5.11 -0.71
N ALA A 261 -7.34 3.78 -0.73
CA ALA A 261 -8.42 2.86 -0.41
C ALA A 261 -7.89 1.56 0.19
N THR A 262 -8.72 0.89 0.98
CA THR A 262 -8.43 -0.42 1.56
C THR A 262 -9.60 -1.37 1.34
N GLY A 263 -9.29 -2.60 0.96
CA GLY A 263 -10.28 -3.61 0.63
C GLY A 263 -9.75 -5.03 0.79
N ARG A 264 -10.55 -6.04 0.46
CA ARG A 264 -10.09 -7.44 0.51
C ARG A 264 -9.07 -7.72 -0.59
N ASP A 265 -9.25 -7.12 -1.76
CA ASP A 265 -8.35 -7.11 -2.90
C ASP A 265 -8.67 -5.93 -3.83
N ALA A 266 -8.11 -5.93 -5.04
CA ALA A 266 -8.29 -4.85 -6.01
C ALA A 266 -9.74 -4.70 -6.52
N ALA A 267 -10.62 -5.68 -6.34
CA ALA A 267 -12.03 -5.55 -6.71
C ALA A 267 -12.74 -4.51 -5.84
N ASP A 268 -12.28 -4.33 -4.60
CA ASP A 268 -12.84 -3.36 -3.66
C ASP A 268 -12.16 -1.97 -3.79
N THR A 269 -11.01 -1.87 -4.48
CA THR A 269 -10.15 -0.66 -4.49
C THR A 269 -9.71 -0.18 -5.87
N ALA A 270 -10.32 -0.64 -6.95
CA ALA A 270 -9.96 -0.20 -8.29
C ALA A 270 -10.08 1.33 -8.42
N PHE A 271 -9.05 1.99 -8.96
CA PHE A 271 -9.02 3.45 -9.11
C PHE A 271 -10.19 3.99 -9.94
N VAL A 272 -10.66 3.19 -10.90
CA VAL A 272 -11.78 3.49 -11.78
C VAL A 272 -12.61 2.23 -11.96
N ASN A 273 -13.93 2.34 -11.76
CA ASN A 273 -14.90 1.31 -12.13
C ASN A 273 -15.95 1.93 -13.07
N VAL A 274 -16.15 1.30 -14.22
CA VAL A 274 -17.22 1.67 -15.15
C VAL A 274 -18.44 0.84 -14.78
N LEU A 275 -19.45 1.48 -14.18
CA LEU A 275 -20.68 0.83 -13.71
C LEU A 275 -21.69 0.64 -14.84
N ARG A 276 -21.64 1.56 -15.81
CA ARG A 276 -22.46 1.58 -17.02
C ARG A 276 -21.70 2.37 -18.09
N GLY A 277 -21.86 1.98 -19.35
CA GLY A 277 -21.30 2.71 -20.48
C GLY A 277 -19.97 2.12 -20.96
N ILE A 278 -19.34 2.80 -21.92
CA ILE A 278 -18.02 2.45 -22.44
C ILE A 278 -17.08 3.63 -22.18
N VAL A 279 -16.05 3.37 -21.38
CA VAL A 279 -15.03 4.35 -21.01
C VAL A 279 -13.66 3.70 -21.14
N ALA A 280 -12.79 4.29 -21.95
CA ALA A 280 -11.43 3.80 -22.19
C ALA A 280 -10.41 4.80 -21.62
N LEU A 281 -9.51 4.33 -20.77
CA LEU A 281 -8.41 5.13 -20.26
C LEU A 281 -7.43 5.46 -21.40
N GLN A 282 -7.12 6.75 -21.57
CA GLN A 282 -6.20 7.27 -22.59
C GLN A 282 -4.84 7.65 -21.99
N SER A 283 -4.85 8.27 -20.81
CA SER A 283 -3.61 8.67 -20.14
C SER A 283 -3.75 8.64 -18.63
N THR A 284 -2.63 8.41 -17.96
CA THR A 284 -2.50 8.49 -16.50
C THR A 284 -1.19 9.15 -16.18
N GLU A 285 -1.26 10.19 -15.37
CA GLU A 285 -0.10 10.84 -14.76
C GLU A 285 -0.35 10.88 -13.25
N VAL A 286 0.62 10.40 -12.48
CA VAL A 286 0.55 10.37 -11.02
C VAL A 286 1.79 11.06 -10.49
N THR A 287 1.63 11.84 -9.43
CA THR A 287 2.74 12.45 -8.71
C THR A 287 2.53 12.30 -7.21
N ALA A 288 3.59 11.92 -6.50
CA ALA A 288 3.60 11.85 -5.05
C ALA A 288 4.95 12.33 -4.54
N THR A 289 4.96 13.34 -3.67
CA THR A 289 6.18 13.94 -3.13
C THR A 289 6.07 14.19 -1.63
N VAL A 290 7.22 14.38 -0.99
CA VAL A 290 7.32 14.80 0.39
C VAL A 290 8.16 16.09 0.49
N THR A 291 7.86 16.95 1.45
CA THR A 291 8.65 18.17 1.71
C THR A 291 9.94 17.88 2.47
N GLY A 292 11.04 17.66 1.78
CA GLY A 292 12.34 17.36 2.40
C GLY A 292 12.94 16.07 1.87
N LEU A 293 13.61 15.32 2.74
CA LEU A 293 14.18 14.03 2.35
C LEU A 293 13.12 12.93 2.45
N LEU A 294 13.18 11.98 1.52
CA LEU A 294 12.42 10.74 1.64
C LEU A 294 12.89 9.96 2.88
N PRO A 295 11.97 9.33 3.63
CA PRO A 295 12.35 8.46 4.73
C PRO A 295 13.16 7.26 4.22
N ILE A 296 14.10 6.79 5.05
CA ILE A 296 14.87 5.57 4.78
C ILE A 296 14.02 4.39 5.24
N ASP A 297 13.69 3.50 4.31
CA ASP A 297 12.94 2.27 4.59
C ASP A 297 13.89 1.07 4.49
N ASP A 298 13.93 0.24 5.54
CA ASP A 298 14.74 -0.98 5.57
C ASP A 298 14.14 -2.12 4.75
N ASN A 299 12.89 -1.96 4.29
CA ASN A 299 12.07 -2.96 3.60
C ASN A 299 11.85 -4.27 4.37
N LEU A 300 12.15 -4.27 5.68
CA LEU A 300 12.05 -5.42 6.57
C LEU A 300 11.02 -5.14 7.67
N ALA A 301 11.23 -4.10 8.47
CA ALA A 301 10.31 -3.72 9.52
C ALA A 301 9.04 -3.11 8.89
N PRO A 302 7.84 -3.68 9.11
CA PRO A 302 6.63 -3.09 8.57
C PRO A 302 6.30 -1.77 9.28
N HIS A 303 5.68 -0.86 8.52
CA HIS A 303 5.27 0.46 9.00
C HIS A 303 3.74 0.55 9.11
N ARG A 304 3.25 1.47 9.94
CA ARG A 304 1.81 1.75 10.01
C ARG A 304 1.49 2.91 9.07
N LEU A 305 0.60 2.68 8.11
CA LEU A 305 0.05 3.76 7.31
C LEU A 305 -0.97 4.53 8.15
N CYS A 306 -0.75 5.85 8.22
CA CYS A 306 -1.68 6.82 8.76
C CYS A 306 -2.93 6.89 7.87
#